data_AF-A0A3D4W8M8-F1
#
_entry.id   AF-A0A3D4W8M8-F1
#
_cell.length_a   1.000
_cell.length_b   1.000
_cell.length_c   1.000
_cell.angle_alpha   90.00
_cell.angle_beta   90.00
_cell.angle_gamma   90.00
#
_symmetry.space_group_name_H-M   'P 1'
#
loop_
_entity.id
_entity.type
_entity.pdbx_description
1 polymer ?
#
loop_
_entity_poly.entity_id
_entity_poly.type
_entity_poly.pdbx_seq_one_letter_code
_entity_poly.pdbx_strand_id
1 'polypeptide(L)' 'MDFKLTADFTPTGDQPEAIRQLVEGLRRGEPAQVLLGVTGSGKTFTIANVIREVN' A
#
# COMPACT_ATOMS: atom_id res chain seq x y z
N MET A 1 12.44 -11.67 8.52
CA MET A 1 12.11 -10.80 9.69
C MET A 1 10.94 -9.98 9.19
N ASP A 2 9.74 -10.30 9.64
CA ASP A 2 8.52 -9.83 8.97
C ASP A 2 8.28 -8.36 9.28
N PHE A 3 7.83 -7.59 8.29
CA PHE A 3 7.52 -6.18 8.51
C PHE A 3 6.22 -6.04 9.32
N LYS A 4 6.32 -5.56 10.57
CA LYS A 4 5.17 -5.39 11.47
C LYS A 4 4.67 -3.95 11.47
N LEU A 5 3.63 -3.68 10.68
CA LEU A 5 2.93 -2.40 10.71
C LEU A 5 2.05 -2.28 11.96
N THR A 6 2.26 -1.22 12.74
CA THR A 6 1.42 -0.88 13.91
C THR A 6 0.68 0.41 13.62
N ALA A 7 -0.65 0.39 13.72
CA ALA A 7 -1.51 1.56 13.57
C ALA A 7 -2.83 1.34 14.32
N ASP A 8 -3.41 2.42 14.84
CA ASP A 8 -4.70 2.41 15.56
C ASP A 8 -5.91 2.39 14.60
N PHE A 9 -5.65 2.39 13.29
CA PHE A 9 -6.67 2.48 12.26
C PHE A 9 -6.36 1.51 11.12
N THR A 10 -7.40 1.10 10.41
CA THR A 10 -7.33 0.21 9.23
C THR A 10 -7.41 1.01 7.94
N PRO A 11 -6.96 0.46 6.79
CA PRO A 11 -7.17 1.11 5.50
C PRO A 11 -8.66 1.38 5.23
N THR A 12 -8.98 2.56 4.71
CA THR A 12 -10.36 3.00 4.43
C THR A 12 -10.48 3.70 3.09
N GLY A 13 -11.71 3.90 2.58
CA GLY A 13 -11.95 4.56 1.30
C GLY A 13 -11.28 3.78 0.16
N ASP A 14 -10.51 4.46 -0.68
CA ASP A 14 -9.81 3.85 -1.82
C ASP A 14 -8.49 3.16 -1.45
N GLN A 15 -8.03 3.28 -0.20
CA GLN A 15 -6.75 2.72 0.22
C GLN A 15 -6.67 1.19 0.06
N PRO A 16 -7.68 0.37 0.43
CA PRO A 16 -7.61 -1.08 0.27
C PRO A 16 -7.38 -1.50 -1.19
N GLU A 17 -8.06 -0.84 -2.13
CA GLU A 17 -7.94 -1.13 -3.56
C GLU A 17 -6.58 -0.69 -4.11
N ALA A 18 -6.10 0.49 -3.71
CA ALA A 18 -4.76 0.96 -4.09
C ALA A 18 -3.66 0.01 -3.57
N ILE A 19 -3.79 -0.48 -2.33
CA ILE A 19 -2.86 -1.47 -1.76
C ILE A 19 -2.89 -2.76 -2.60
N ARG A 20 -4.09 -3.28 -2.90
CA ARG A 20 -4.26 -4.51 -3.69
C ARG A 20 -3.58 -4.39 -5.05
N GLN A 21 -3.84 -3.31 -5.79
CA GLN A 21 -3.26 -3.10 -7.12
C GLN A 21 -1.74 -3.00 -7.08
N LEU A 22 -1.18 -2.25 -6.12
CA LEU A 22 0.27 -2.09 -5.98
C LEU A 22 0.97 -3.42 -5.61
N VAL A 23 0.37 -4.19 -4.69
CA VAL A 23 0.88 -5.50 -4.30
C VAL A 23 0.83 -6.48 -5.46
N GLU A 24 -0.24 -6.48 -6.25
CA GLU A 24 -0.33 -7.31 -7.45
C GLU A 24 0.72 -6.94 -8.50
N GLY A 25 0.93 -5.65 -8.76
CA GLY A 25 1.97 -5.22 -9.70
C GLY A 25 3.37 -5.63 -9.23
N LEU A 26 3.65 -5.56 -7.92
CA LEU A 26 4.92 -6.04 -7.36
C LEU A 26 5.08 -7.56 -7.53
N ARG A 27 4.03 -8.33 -7.25
CA ARG A 27 4.03 -9.79 -7.43
C ARG A 27 4.15 -10.20 -8.91
N ARG A 28 3.66 -9.38 -9.84
CA ARG A 28 3.85 -9.55 -11.29
C ARG A 28 5.25 -9.14 -11.77
N GLY A 29 6.07 -8.51 -10.92
CA GLY A 29 7.41 -8.04 -11.30
C GLY A 29 7.38 -6.78 -12.17
N GLU A 30 6.33 -5.95 -12.04
CA GLU A 30 6.26 -4.69 -12.78
C GLU A 30 7.40 -3.74 -12.36
N PRO A 31 8.20 -3.23 -13.32
CA PRO A 31 9.39 -2.44 -13.00
C PRO A 31 9.08 -1.04 -12.48
N ALA A 32 7.87 -0.53 -12.73
CA ALA A 32 7.43 0.79 -12.30
C ALA A 32 5.91 0.81 -12.08
N GLN A 33 5.47 1.49 -11.02
CA GLN A 33 4.06 1.72 -10.68
C GLN A 33 3.89 3.13 -10.11
N VAL A 34 2.69 3.71 -10.22
CA VAL A 34 2.38 5.07 -9.74
C VAL A 34 1.16 5.04 -8.83
N LEU A 35 1.31 5.52 -7.60
CA LEU A 35 0.19 5.78 -6.69
C LEU A 35 -0.31 7.22 -6.86
N LEU A 36 -1.36 7.42 -7.65
CA LEU A 36 -2.00 8.73 -7.80
C LEU A 36 -2.97 8.99 -6.65
N GLY A 37 -2.51 9.69 -5.61
CA GLY A 37 -3.33 10.05 -4.45
C GLY A 37 -3.40 11.55 -4.21
N VAL A 38 -4.58 12.08 -3.93
CA VAL A 38 -4.80 13.48 -3.54
C VAL A 38 -4.12 13.83 -2.21
N THR A 39 -3.94 15.11 -1.91
CA THR A 39 -3.41 15.55 -0.61
C THR A 39 -4.36 15.13 0.52
N GLY A 40 -3.81 14.60 1.61
CA GLY A 40 -4.60 14.14 2.76
C GLY A 40 -5.18 12.72 2.65
N SER A 41 -5.00 12.01 1.53
CA SER A 41 -5.57 10.66 1.34
C SER A 41 -4.86 9.53 2.13
N GLY A 42 -3.80 9.85 2.88
CA GLY A 42 -3.05 8.86 3.65
C GLY A 42 -2.04 8.03 2.84
N LYS A 43 -1.44 8.58 1.78
CA LYS A 43 -0.46 7.88 0.90
C LYS A 43 0.64 7.12 1.66
N THR A 44 1.19 7.71 2.73
CA THR A 44 2.22 7.04 3.56
C THR A 44 1.68 5.75 4.17
N PHE A 45 0.46 5.77 4.69
CA PHE A 45 -0.16 4.59 5.29
C PHE A 45 -0.51 3.52 4.25
N THR A 46 -0.96 3.94 3.05
CA THR A 46 -1.13 3.06 1.90
C THR A 46 0.17 2.32 1.56
N ILE A 47 1.28 3.03 1.39
CA ILE A 47 2.58 2.41 1.06
C ILE A 47 3.10 1.53 2.20
N ALA A 48 2.91 1.92 3.46
CA ALA A 48 3.29 1.08 4.61
C ALA A 48 2.56 -0.28 4.61
N ASN A 49 1.27 -0.30 4.23
CA ASN A 49 0.53 -1.54 4.05
C ASN A 49 1.05 -2.35 2.86
N VAL A 50 1.42 -1.71 1.74
CA VAL A 50 2.06 -2.41 0.61
C VAL A 50 3.35 -3.09 1.04
N ILE A 51 4.23 -2.39 1.78
CA ILE A 51 5.49 -2.95 2.30
C ILE A 51 5.20 -4.16 3.20
N ARG A 52 4.20 -4.07 4.09
CA ARG A 52 3.76 -5.17 4.96
C ARG A 52 3.29 -6.40 4.18
N GLU A 53 2.61 -6.24 3.04
CA GLU A 53 2.05 -7.35 2.25
C GLU A 53 3.09 -8.12 1.41
N VAL A 54 4.28 -7.54 1.22
CA VAL A 54 5.33 -8.10 0.34
C VAL A 54 6.61 -8.50 1.08
N ASN A 55 6.69 -8.29 2.39
CA ASN A 55 7.79 -8.72 3.27
C ASN A 55 7.31 -9.72 4.31
#